data_AF-A0A6P4F0A9-F1
#
_entry.id   AF-A0A6P4F0A9-F1
#
_cell.length_a   1.000
_cell.length_b   1.000
_cell.length_c   1.000
_cell.angle_alpha   90.00
_cell.angle_beta   90.00
_cell.angle_gamma   90.00
#
_symmetry.space_group_name_H-M   'P 1'
#
loop_
_entity.id
_entity.type
_entity.pdbx_description
1 polymer ?
#
loop_
_entity_poly.entity_id
_entity_poly.type
_entity_poly.pdbx_seq_one_letter_code
_entity_poly.pdbx_strand_id
1 'polypeptide(L)'
;MPADIVTTEQLRYQLAFSHAMERTTRHWEETFCWYPRMQSCHFQRIDQIYLESRQRYGDEHFLRYANRRRLLKKYVVTAQDVVESLGERRTLENDGILGIRVAATENGEYGRLKPSSLYFC
;
A
#
# COMPACT_ATOMS: atom_id res chain seq x y z
N MET A 1 -0.68 -13.72 -45.67
CA MET A 1 -1.02 -13.14 -44.36
C MET A 1 -2.42 -12.58 -44.49
N PRO A 2 -3.46 -13.14 -43.85
CA PRO A 2 -4.76 -12.48 -43.87
C PRO A 2 -4.60 -11.11 -43.20
N ALA A 3 -5.12 -10.06 -43.81
CA ALA A 3 -5.10 -8.72 -43.23
C ALA A 3 -5.87 -8.78 -41.90
N ASP A 4 -5.30 -8.25 -40.82
CA ASP A 4 -6.02 -8.07 -39.55
C ASP A 4 -7.21 -7.15 -39.81
N ILE A 5 -8.41 -7.73 -39.96
CA ILE A 5 -9.64 -6.99 -40.19
C ILE A 5 -10.02 -6.35 -38.87
N VAL A 6 -9.66 -5.08 -38.69
CA VAL A 6 -10.09 -4.28 -37.54
C VAL A 6 -11.60 -4.11 -37.63
N THR A 7 -12.32 -4.63 -36.64
CA THR A 7 -13.78 -4.51 -36.62
C THR A 7 -14.19 -3.13 -36.12
N THR A 8 -15.36 -2.66 -36.56
CA THR A 8 -15.93 -1.38 -36.10
C THR A 8 -16.14 -1.35 -34.59
N GLU A 9 -16.41 -2.49 -33.97
CA GLU A 9 -16.53 -2.63 -32.52
C GLU A 9 -15.19 -2.40 -31.80
N GLN A 10 -14.09 -2.95 -32.32
CA GLN A 10 -12.74 -2.71 -31.79
C GLN A 10 -12.37 -1.23 -31.88
N LEU A 11 -12.71 -0.55 -32.97
CA LEU A 11 -12.49 0.89 -33.11
C LEU A 11 -13.30 1.70 -32.09
N ARG A 12 -14.57 1.34 -31.88
CA ARG A 12 -15.44 2.02 -30.89
C ARG A 12 -14.92 1.84 -29.48
N TYR A 13 -14.44 0.65 -29.14
CA TYR A 13 -13.83 0.39 -27.84
C TYR A 13 -12.56 1.23 -27.64
N GLN A 14 -11.66 1.25 -28.63
CA GLN A 14 -10.44 2.05 -28.56
C GLN A 14 -10.75 3.54 -28.40
N LEU A 15 -11.70 4.08 -29.15
CA LEU A 15 -12.14 5.48 -29.02
C LEU A 15 -12.70 5.77 -27.62
N ALA A 16 -13.58 4.90 -27.10
CA ALA A 16 -14.13 5.07 -25.77
C ALA A 16 -13.05 5.06 -24.68
N PHE A 17 -12.06 4.18 -24.83
CA PHE A 17 -10.90 4.11 -23.94
C PHE A 17 -10.05 5.39 -24.01
N SER A 18 -9.70 5.86 -25.21
CA SER A 18 -8.95 7.10 -25.40
C SER A 18 -9.68 8.31 -24.80
N HIS A 19 -10.99 8.43 -25.01
CA HIS A 19 -11.80 9.49 -24.40
C HIS A 19 -11.92 9.38 -22.88
N ALA A 20 -11.91 8.17 -22.32
CA ALA A 20 -11.87 7.98 -20.87
C ALA A 20 -10.53 8.45 -20.31
N MET A 21 -9.41 8.04 -20.93
CA MET A 21 -8.08 8.48 -20.54
C MET A 21 -7.94 10.01 -20.59
N GLU A 22 -8.36 10.63 -21.69
CA GLU A 22 -8.26 12.09 -21.86
C GLU A 22 -9.06 12.84 -20.78
N ARG A 23 -10.27 12.36 -20.46
CA ARG A 23 -11.08 12.94 -19.37
C ARG A 23 -10.40 12.80 -18.01
N THR A 24 -9.82 11.62 -17.72
CA THR A 24 -9.10 11.40 -16.45
C THR A 24 -7.86 12.29 -16.37
N THR A 25 -7.09 12.41 -17.44
CA THR A 25 -5.90 13.28 -17.49
C THR A 25 -6.28 14.74 -17.28
N ARG A 26 -7.26 15.26 -18.01
CA ARG A 26 -7.72 16.65 -17.83
C ARG A 26 -8.24 16.91 -16.43
N HIS A 27 -9.05 16.01 -15.89
CA HIS A 27 -9.55 16.14 -14.53
C HIS A 27 -8.40 16.19 -13.51
N TRP A 28 -7.40 15.32 -13.68
CA TRP A 28 -6.21 15.32 -12.82
C TRP A 28 -5.41 16.62 -12.95
N GLU A 29 -5.21 17.13 -14.16
CA GLU A 29 -4.51 18.40 -14.38
C GLU A 29 -5.27 19.57 -13.73
N GLU A 30 -6.59 19.66 -13.91
CA GLU A 30 -7.40 20.73 -13.35
C GLU A 30 -7.43 20.71 -11.81
N THR A 31 -7.43 19.53 -11.19
CA THR A 31 -7.62 19.39 -9.74
C THR A 31 -6.32 19.18 -8.96
N PHE A 32 -5.32 18.54 -9.57
CA PHE A 32 -4.12 18.05 -8.88
C PHE A 32 -2.80 18.49 -9.52
N CYS A 33 -2.78 19.34 -10.55
CA CYS A 33 -1.51 19.83 -11.14
C CYS A 33 -0.56 20.49 -10.12
N TRP A 34 -1.09 21.07 -9.05
CA TRP A 34 -0.31 21.68 -7.97
C TRP A 34 0.42 20.66 -7.10
N TYR A 35 -0.09 19.42 -7.02
CA TYR A 35 0.35 18.42 -6.06
C TYR A 35 1.83 18.03 -6.23
N PRO A 36 2.33 17.69 -7.44
CA PRO A 36 3.75 17.34 -7.60
C PRO A 36 4.70 18.46 -7.19
N ARG A 37 4.35 19.71 -7.51
CA ARG A 37 5.14 20.89 -7.13
C ARG A 37 5.18 21.05 -5.62
N MET A 38 4.03 20.98 -4.96
CA MET A 38 3.95 21.07 -3.50
C MET A 38 4.66 19.90 -2.81
N GLN A 39 4.51 18.69 -3.34
CA GLN A 39 5.20 17.50 -2.85
C GLN A 39 6.72 17.68 -2.93
N SER A 40 7.26 18.22 -4.03
CA SER A 40 8.67 18.58 -4.15
C SER A 40 9.11 19.60 -3.11
N CYS A 41 8.33 20.68 -2.90
CA CYS A 41 8.63 21.68 -1.88
C CYS A 41 8.70 21.06 -0.47
N HIS A 42 7.79 20.15 -0.15
CA HIS A 42 7.80 19.45 1.13
C HIS A 42 9.01 18.53 1.27
N PHE A 43 9.35 17.75 0.24
CA PHE A 43 10.50 16.86 0.25
C PHE A 43 11.82 17.62 0.42
N GLN A 44 11.99 18.75 -0.28
CA GLN A 44 13.17 19.61 -0.14
C GLN A 44 13.32 20.15 1.29
N ARG A 45 12.22 20.31 2.03
CA ARG A 45 12.25 20.82 3.41
C ARG A 45 12.58 19.75 4.45
N ILE A 46 12.51 18.47 4.11
CA ILE A 46 12.75 17.38 5.08
C ILE A 46 14.15 17.48 5.69
N ASP A 47 15.18 17.74 4.89
CA ASP A 47 16.55 17.84 5.36
C ASP A 47 16.73 19.02 6.34
N GLN A 48 16.09 20.14 6.05
CA GLN A 48 16.09 21.31 6.95
C GLN A 48 15.41 20.99 8.27
N ILE A 49 14.22 20.37 8.23
CA ILE A 49 13.49 19.96 9.43
C ILE A 49 14.31 18.96 10.25
N TYR A 50 15.02 18.05 9.59
CA TYR A 50 15.91 17.10 10.25
C TYR A 50 17.05 17.83 10.98
N LEU A 51 17.75 18.75 10.32
CA LEU A 51 18.83 19.53 10.92
C LEU A 51 18.34 20.41 12.08
N GLU A 52 17.22 21.12 11.92
CA GLU A 52 16.61 21.93 12.97
C GLU A 52 16.21 21.09 14.19
N SER A 53 15.62 19.92 13.95
CA SER A 53 15.22 18.99 15.03
C SER A 53 16.43 18.45 15.76
N ARG A 54 17.49 18.11 15.02
CA ARG A 54 18.76 17.62 15.56
C ARG A 54 19.44 18.70 16.42
N GLN A 55 19.45 19.95 15.96
CA GLN A 55 20.00 21.08 16.72
C GLN A 55 19.21 21.36 18.00
N ARG A 56 17.87 21.33 17.94
CA ARG A 56 17.01 21.67 19.09
C ARG A 56 16.94 20.59 20.17
N TYR A 57 16.89 19.33 19.77
CA TYR A 57 16.61 18.23 20.69
C TYR A 57 17.82 17.31 20.88
N GLY A 58 18.90 17.51 20.13
CA GLY A 58 20.07 16.64 20.15
C GLY A 58 19.81 15.26 19.54
N ASP A 59 20.90 14.52 19.35
CA ASP A 59 20.87 13.21 18.68
C ASP A 59 20.10 12.17 19.49
N GLU A 60 20.12 12.26 20.82
CA GLU A 60 19.48 11.27 21.70
C GLU A 60 17.95 11.27 21.55
N HIS A 61 17.32 12.44 21.53
CA HIS A 61 15.86 12.54 21.36
C HIS A 61 15.42 12.15 19.94
N PHE A 62 16.23 12.48 18.92
CA PHE A 62 16.00 12.01 17.56
C PHE A 62 16.09 10.48 17.48
N LEU A 63 17.15 9.87 18.03
CA LEU A 63 17.32 8.42 18.08
C LEU A 63 16.17 7.73 18.84
N ARG A 64 15.72 8.32 19.95
CA ARG A 64 14.52 7.83 20.67
C ARG A 64 13.25 7.91 19.82
N TYR A 65 13.05 8.99 19.06
CA TYR A 65 11.90 9.13 18.16
C TYR A 65 11.96 8.16 16.97
N ALA A 66 13.12 8.09 16.30
CA ALA A 66 13.43 7.16 15.22
C ALA A 66 13.11 5.72 15.66
N ASN A 67 13.65 5.31 16.81
CA ASN A 67 13.40 4.01 17.41
C ASN A 67 11.93 3.80 17.81
N ARG A 68 11.14 4.83 18.14
CA ARG A 68 9.74 4.68 18.59
C ARG A 68 8.70 4.71 17.47
N ARG A 69 8.89 5.47 16.39
CA ARG A 69 7.81 5.78 15.42
C ARG A 69 8.04 5.34 13.98
N ARG A 70 9.28 5.09 13.53
CA ARG A 70 9.56 4.70 12.13
C ARG A 70 10.63 3.62 11.94
N LEU A 71 11.42 3.29 12.96
CA LEU A 71 12.55 2.37 12.89
C LEU A 71 12.59 1.36 14.06
N LEU A 72 11.44 1.00 14.65
CA LEU A 72 11.45 -0.25 15.43
C LEU A 72 11.80 -1.39 14.46
N LYS A 73 12.71 -2.28 14.86
CA LYS A 73 13.02 -3.51 14.11
C LYS A 73 11.77 -4.28 13.68
N LYS A 74 10.65 -4.16 14.39
CA LYS A 74 9.36 -4.77 14.03
C LYS A 74 8.69 -4.20 12.77
N TYR A 75 9.09 -3.01 12.32
CA TYR A 75 8.60 -2.36 11.09
C TYR A 75 9.68 -2.27 10.00
N VAL A 76 10.91 -2.69 10.31
CA VAL A 76 11.98 -2.86 9.33
C VAL A 76 11.82 -4.27 8.77
N VAL A 77 11.24 -4.37 7.58
CA VAL A 77 11.06 -5.64 6.90
C VAL A 77 12.36 -5.98 6.17
N THR A 78 13.08 -6.98 6.67
CA THR A 78 14.28 -7.52 6.03
C THR A 78 13.88 -8.44 4.88
N ALA A 79 14.75 -8.62 3.87
CA ALA A 79 14.50 -9.56 2.78
C ALA A 79 14.20 -11.00 3.29
N GLN A 80 14.79 -11.39 4.43
CA GLN A 80 14.50 -12.65 5.09
C GLN A 80 13.08 -12.71 5.67
N ASP A 81 12.62 -11.64 6.32
CA ASP A 81 11.25 -11.52 6.86
C ASP A 81 10.18 -11.59 5.74
N VAL A 82 10.49 -11.06 4.55
CA VAL A 82 9.62 -11.19 3.36
C VAL A 82 9.54 -12.64 2.90
N VAL A 83 10.67 -13.34 2.84
CA VAL A 83 10.71 -14.75 2.40
C VAL A 83 9.95 -15.64 3.39
N GLU A 84 10.11 -15.39 4.69
CA GLU A 84 9.44 -16.14 5.76
C GLU A 84 7.92 -15.91 5.73
N SER A 85 7.47 -14.65 5.65
CA SER A 85 6.04 -14.32 5.54
C SER A 85 5.38 -14.84 4.25
N LEU A 86 6.12 -14.88 3.13
CA LEU A 86 5.66 -15.51 1.89
C LEU A 86 5.59 -17.03 2.04
N GLY A 87 6.50 -17.64 2.80
CA GLY A 87 6.46 -19.06 3.17
C GLY A 87 5.23 -19.39 3.99
N GLU A 88 4.97 -18.62 5.06
CA GLU A 88 3.79 -18.76 5.92
C GLU A 88 2.48 -18.60 5.14
N ARG A 89 2.41 -17.64 4.22
CA ARG A 89 1.25 -17.49 3.33
C ARG A 89 1.04 -18.72 2.45
N ARG A 90 2.11 -19.25 1.84
CA ARG A 90 2.03 -20.45 1.00
C ARG A 90 1.61 -21.67 1.79
N THR A 91 2.06 -21.82 3.05
CA THR A 91 1.58 -22.91 3.91
C THR A 91 0.11 -22.75 4.27
N LEU A 92 -0.36 -21.53 4.59
CA LEU A 92 -1.77 -21.25 4.89
C LEU A 92 -2.69 -21.45 3.67
N GLU A 93 -2.19 -21.17 2.45
CA GLU A 93 -2.88 -21.47 1.19
C GLU A 93 -2.96 -22.98 0.94
N ASN A 94 -1.85 -23.70 1.14
CA ASN A 94 -1.81 -25.16 0.98
C ASN A 94 -2.69 -25.88 2.02
N ASP A 95 -2.79 -25.34 3.23
CA ASP A 95 -3.64 -25.85 4.31
C ASP A 95 -5.13 -25.48 4.12
N GLY A 96 -5.47 -24.71 3.08
CA GLY A 96 -6.85 -24.32 2.75
C GLY A 96 -7.49 -23.32 3.73
N ILE A 97 -6.67 -22.64 4.55
CA ILE A 97 -7.14 -21.74 5.61
C ILE A 97 -7.53 -20.36 5.03
N LEU A 98 -6.92 -19.97 3.91
CA LEU A 98 -7.25 -18.75 3.17
C LEU A 98 -8.60 -18.89 2.44
N GLY A 99 -9.65 -18.32 3.04
CA GLY A 99 -11.01 -18.29 2.46
C GLY A 99 -12.11 -18.81 3.37
N ILE A 100 -11.77 -19.32 4.56
CA ILE A 100 -12.75 -19.78 5.54
C ILE A 100 -13.51 -18.56 6.11
N ARG A 101 -14.75 -18.35 5.63
CA ARG A 101 -15.69 -17.40 6.24
C ARG A 101 -16.42 -18.08 7.38
N VAL A 102 -16.19 -17.61 8.59
CA VAL A 102 -16.96 -18.06 9.75
C VAL A 102 -18.34 -17.39 9.70
N ALA A 103 -19.41 -18.15 9.98
CA ALA A 103 -20.76 -17.61 10.01
C ALA A 103 -20.87 -16.51 11.07
N ALA A 104 -21.56 -15.42 10.75
CA ALA A 104 -21.80 -14.33 11.69
C ALA A 104 -22.75 -14.83 12.79
N THR A 105 -22.24 -15.02 14.01
CA THR A 105 -23.05 -15.34 15.18
C THR A 105 -23.17 -14.13 16.09
N GLU A 106 -24.39 -13.82 16.51
CA GLU A 106 -24.79 -12.60 17.23
C GLU A 106 -24.10 -12.43 18.60
N ASN A 107 -23.52 -13.50 19.17
CA ASN A 107 -23.01 -13.52 20.54
C ASN A 107 -21.48 -13.53 20.69
N GLY A 108 -20.71 -13.43 19.60
CA GLY A 108 -19.25 -13.25 19.68
C GLY A 108 -18.42 -14.39 20.30
N GLU A 109 -19.03 -15.49 20.74
CA GLU A 109 -18.32 -16.68 21.24
C GLU A 109 -17.97 -17.62 20.08
N TYR A 110 -16.70 -17.61 19.68
CA TYR A 110 -16.16 -18.58 18.72
C TYR A 110 -16.00 -19.95 19.39
N GLY A 111 -16.92 -20.87 19.11
CA GLY A 111 -16.85 -22.26 19.55
C GLY A 111 -15.71 -23.05 18.87
N ARG A 112 -14.95 -23.76 19.70
CA ARG A 112 -14.01 -24.89 19.44
C ARG A 112 -12.66 -24.64 18.76
N LEU A 113 -12.41 -23.49 18.14
CA LEU A 113 -11.08 -23.17 17.61
C LEU A 113 -10.54 -21.91 18.26
N LYS A 114 -9.39 -22.04 18.92
CA LYS A 114 -8.70 -20.89 19.53
C LYS A 114 -8.36 -19.91 18.40
N PRO A 115 -8.77 -18.63 18.47
CA PRO A 115 -8.53 -17.69 17.39
C PRO A 115 -7.03 -17.59 17.12
N SER A 116 -6.63 -17.76 15.85
CA SER A 116 -5.25 -17.60 15.44
C SER A 116 -4.83 -16.13 15.56
N SER A 117 -3.52 -15.86 15.60
CA SER A 117 -2.94 -14.51 15.69
C SER A 117 -3.40 -13.56 14.57
N LEU A 118 -4.00 -14.07 13.49
CA LEU A 118 -4.58 -13.27 12.41
C LEU A 118 -5.87 -12.52 12.82
N TYR A 119 -6.49 -12.87 13.95
CA TYR A 119 -7.81 -12.36 14.35
C TYR A 119 -7.79 -11.50 15.63
N PHE A 120 -6.60 -11.22 16.19
CA PHE A 120 -6.44 -10.27 17.30
C PHE A 120 -5.90 -8.95 16.74
N CYS A 121 -6.70 -7.88 16.87
CA CYS A 121 -6.30 -6.49 16.57
C CYS A 121 -5.36 -5.93 17.65
#